data_AF-A0A1V4RGL6-F1
#
_entry.id   AF-A0A1V4RGL6-F1
#
_cell.length_a   1.000
_cell.length_b   1.000
_cell.length_c   1.000
_cell.angle_alpha   90.00
_cell.angle_beta   90.00
_cell.angle_gamma   90.00
#
_symmetry.space_group_name_H-M   'P 1'
#
loop_
_entity.id
_entity.type
_entity.pdbx_description
1 polymer ?
#
loop_
_entity_poly.entity_id
_entity_poly.type
_entity_poly.pdbx_seq_one_letter_code
_entity_poly.pdbx_strand_id
1 'polypeptide(L)'
;MITKYAFDRKKSIVLVIVMGIVVIITFLCLATAYLLSQQARVAEHKIRRMRAYYAAMAGVVYAFDKARNGILPAGNSSIKVGNGIYGYPPGGFTVDISRTSNAGPGNTDEIDVSVDYTL
;
A
#
# COMPACT_ATOMS: atom_id res chain seq x y z
N MET A 1 -8.82 56.37 -35.67
CA MET A 1 -7.98 55.33 -35.03
C MET A 1 -8.27 55.15 -33.53
N ILE A 2 -9.52 55.34 -33.07
CA ILE A 2 -9.87 55.35 -31.63
C ILE A 2 -10.97 54.31 -31.29
N THR A 3 -11.69 53.81 -32.30
CA THR A 3 -12.81 52.86 -32.12
C THR A 3 -12.38 51.40 -31.94
N LYS A 4 -11.11 51.03 -32.24
CA LYS A 4 -10.59 49.67 -31.94
C LYS A 4 -10.61 49.35 -30.43
N TYR A 5 -10.38 50.34 -29.58
CA TYR A 5 -10.34 50.18 -28.12
C TYR A 5 -11.71 49.95 -27.46
N ALA A 6 -12.83 50.12 -28.18
CA ALA A 6 -14.17 49.92 -27.63
C ALA A 6 -14.70 48.50 -27.87
N PHE A 7 -14.34 47.88 -29.00
CA PHE A 7 -14.56 46.45 -29.24
C PHE A 7 -13.60 45.57 -28.41
N ASP A 8 -12.43 46.12 -28.05
CA ASP A 8 -11.51 45.57 -27.05
C ASP A 8 -12.09 45.53 -25.63
N ARG A 9 -12.88 46.52 -25.18
CA ARG A 9 -13.36 46.57 -23.79
C ARG A 9 -14.31 45.42 -23.43
N LYS A 10 -15.27 45.08 -24.30
CA LYS A 10 -16.20 43.95 -24.07
C LYS A 10 -15.49 42.60 -24.20
N LYS A 11 -14.56 42.46 -25.14
CA LYS A 11 -13.74 41.25 -25.31
C LYS A 11 -12.71 41.08 -24.19
N SER A 12 -12.14 42.17 -23.69
CA SER A 12 -11.22 42.18 -22.56
C SER A 12 -11.93 41.80 -21.26
N ILE A 13 -13.19 42.21 -21.07
CA ILE A 13 -14.01 41.74 -19.93
C ILE A 13 -14.21 40.23 -20.00
N VAL A 14 -14.53 39.69 -21.17
CA VAL A 14 -14.65 38.24 -21.36
C VAL A 14 -13.31 37.55 -21.08
N LEU A 15 -12.18 38.11 -21.52
CA LEU A 15 -10.86 37.56 -21.26
C LEU A 15 -10.51 37.53 -19.75
N VAL A 16 -10.85 38.59 -19.01
CA VAL A 16 -10.63 38.65 -17.55
C VAL A 16 -11.50 37.64 -16.82
N ILE A 17 -12.76 37.47 -17.25
CA ILE A 17 -13.67 36.45 -16.69
C ILE A 17 -13.11 35.05 -16.94
N VAL A 18 -12.69 34.76 -18.17
CA VAL A 18 -12.09 33.46 -18.52
C VAL A 18 -10.80 33.23 -17.73
N MET A 19 -9.94 34.24 -17.59
CA MET A 19 -8.71 34.14 -16.80
C MET A 19 -9.01 33.88 -15.32
N GLY A 20 -10.04 34.52 -14.76
CA GLY A 20 -10.51 34.27 -13.40
C GLY A 20 -10.98 32.83 -13.21
N ILE A 21 -11.77 32.31 -14.16
CA ILE A 21 -12.23 30.91 -14.14
C ILE A 21 -11.06 29.94 -14.22
N VAL A 22 -10.07 30.20 -15.10
CA VAL A 22 -8.87 29.36 -15.21
C VAL A 22 -8.10 29.34 -13.89
N VAL A 23 -7.93 30.48 -13.22
CA VAL A 23 -7.27 30.54 -11.91
C VAL A 23 -8.03 29.72 -10.87
N ILE A 24 -9.36 29.84 -10.81
CA ILE A 24 -10.18 29.05 -9.88
C ILE A 24 -10.01 27.55 -10.13
N ILE A 25 -10.02 27.12 -11.39
CA ILE A 25 -9.82 25.70 -11.77
C ILE A 25 -8.42 25.23 -11.35
N THR A 26 -7.38 26.05 -11.52
CA THR A 26 -6.02 25.69 -11.10
C THR A 26 -5.90 25.50 -9.59
N PHE A 27 -6.53 26.35 -8.78
CA PHE A 27 -6.56 26.18 -7.33
C PHE A 27 -7.33 24.93 -6.92
N LEU A 28 -8.45 24.65 -7.57
CA LEU A 28 -9.22 23.43 -7.31
C LEU A 28 -8.41 22.17 -7.64
N CYS A 29 -7.65 22.18 -8.74
CA CYS A 29 -6.74 21.10 -9.12
C CYS A 29 -5.62 20.89 -8.09
N LEU A 30 -5.05 21.98 -7.55
CA LEU A 30 -4.04 21.89 -6.51
C LEU A 30 -4.60 21.25 -5.22
N ALA A 31 -5.81 21.67 -4.82
CA ALA A 31 -6.47 21.14 -3.64
C ALA A 31 -6.80 19.65 -3.79
N THR A 32 -7.29 19.21 -4.95
CA THR A 32 -7.57 17.79 -5.19
C THR A 32 -6.30 16.95 -5.23
N ALA A 33 -5.22 17.44 -5.85
CA ALA A 33 -3.93 16.76 -5.84
C ALA A 33 -3.40 16.55 -4.42
N TYR A 34 -3.57 17.54 -3.54
CA TYR A 34 -3.17 17.44 -2.14
C TYR A 34 -3.98 16.39 -1.37
N LEU A 35 -5.30 16.37 -1.56
CA LEU A 35 -6.18 15.37 -0.93
C LEU A 35 -5.87 13.95 -1.41
N LEU A 36 -5.66 13.77 -2.72
CA LEU A 36 -5.31 12.47 -3.30
C LEU A 36 -3.96 11.96 -2.76
N SER A 37 -2.97 12.83 -2.60
CA SER A 37 -1.67 12.46 -2.03
C SER A 37 -1.78 11.94 -0.60
N GLN A 38 -2.64 12.56 0.22
CA GLN A 38 -2.90 12.08 1.58
C GLN A 38 -3.64 10.74 1.60
N GLN A 39 -4.65 10.59 0.73
CA GLN A 39 -5.39 9.33 0.62
C GLN A 39 -4.51 8.18 0.11
N ALA A 40 -3.59 8.46 -0.81
CA ALA A 40 -2.64 7.48 -1.33
C ALA A 40 -1.77 6.90 -0.21
N ARG A 41 -1.26 7.73 0.71
CA ARG A 41 -0.45 7.27 1.84
C ARG A 41 -1.24 6.36 2.79
N VAL A 42 -2.48 6.73 3.10
CA VAL A 42 -3.35 5.91 3.96
C VAL A 42 -3.71 4.59 3.27
N ALA A 43 -4.00 4.64 1.97
CA ALA A 43 -4.29 3.45 1.18
C ALA A 43 -3.08 2.51 1.11
N GLU A 44 -1.86 3.06 0.97
CA GLU A 44 -0.63 2.28 0.96
C GLU A 44 -0.46 1.48 2.25
N HIS A 45 -0.63 2.10 3.42
CA HIS A 45 -0.55 1.40 4.71
C HIS A 45 -1.59 0.28 4.83
N LYS A 46 -2.82 0.50 4.36
CA LYS A 46 -3.86 -0.54 4.36
C LYS A 46 -3.52 -1.69 3.42
N ILE A 47 -3.07 -1.41 2.22
CA ILE A 47 -2.66 -2.42 1.24
C ILE A 47 -1.47 -3.23 1.75
N ARG A 48 -0.49 -2.57 2.38
CA ARG A 48 0.68 -3.23 2.99
C ARG A 48 0.25 -4.25 4.05
N ARG A 49 -0.66 -3.85 4.95
CA ARG A 49 -1.22 -4.75 5.97
C ARG A 49 -1.96 -5.94 5.35
N MET A 50 -2.77 -5.73 4.31
CA MET A 50 -3.45 -6.82 3.62
C MET A 50 -2.47 -7.81 2.98
N ARG A 51 -1.43 -7.31 2.30
CA ARG A 51 -0.41 -8.16 1.68
C ARG A 51 0.37 -8.98 2.72
N ALA A 52 0.72 -8.37 3.85
CA ALA A 52 1.37 -9.08 4.94
C ALA A 52 0.47 -10.18 5.55
N TYR A 53 -0.84 -9.94 5.66
CA TYR A 53 -1.78 -10.96 6.10
C TYR A 53 -1.82 -12.17 5.16
N TYR A 54 -1.86 -11.94 3.85
CA TYR A 54 -1.79 -13.03 2.87
C TYR A 54 -0.43 -13.75 2.90
N ALA A 55 0.66 -13.02 3.16
CA ALA A 55 1.98 -13.64 3.37
C ALA A 55 2.00 -14.54 4.61
N ALA A 56 1.41 -14.12 5.71
CA ALA A 56 1.30 -14.93 6.93
C ALA A 56 0.48 -16.19 6.67
N MET A 57 -0.65 -16.07 5.96
CA MET A 57 -1.48 -17.22 5.59
C MET A 57 -0.71 -18.23 4.71
N ALA A 58 0.12 -17.76 3.79
CA ALA A 58 1.00 -18.63 3.01
C ALA A 58 2.03 -19.35 3.90
N GLY A 59 2.55 -18.69 4.93
CA GLY A 59 3.42 -19.31 5.94
C GLY A 59 2.74 -20.40 6.74
N VAL A 60 1.48 -20.20 7.14
CA VAL A 60 0.68 -21.21 7.83
C VAL A 60 0.46 -22.44 6.95
N VAL A 61 0.11 -22.25 5.68
CA VAL A 61 -0.05 -23.36 4.72
C VAL A 61 1.26 -24.12 4.53
N TYR A 62 2.39 -23.41 4.42
CA TYR A 62 3.71 -24.04 4.35
C TYR A 62 4.03 -24.84 5.62
N ALA A 63 3.72 -24.31 6.80
CA ALA A 63 3.92 -25.00 8.05
C ALA A 63 3.11 -26.30 8.13
N PHE A 64 1.85 -26.27 7.68
CA PHE A 64 1.03 -27.47 7.55
C PHE A 64 1.60 -28.48 6.55
N ASP A 65 2.07 -28.03 5.39
CA ASP A 65 2.67 -28.93 4.38
C ASP A 65 3.94 -29.62 4.91
N LYS A 66 4.81 -28.88 5.62
CA LYS A 66 5.98 -29.45 6.29
C LYS A 66 5.59 -30.44 7.38
N ALA A 67 4.61 -30.10 8.21
CA ALA A 67 4.11 -30.98 9.26
C ALA A 67 3.52 -32.28 8.69
N ARG A 68 2.79 -32.21 7.57
CA ARG A 68 2.26 -33.40 6.86
C ARG A 68 3.36 -34.32 6.35
N ASN A 69 4.49 -33.74 5.92
CA ASN A 69 5.66 -34.47 5.46
C ASN A 69 6.58 -34.94 6.60
N GLY A 70 6.19 -34.76 7.87
CA GLY A 70 6.96 -35.16 9.05
C GLY A 70 8.21 -34.29 9.31
N ILE A 71 8.30 -33.13 8.65
CA ILE A 71 9.40 -32.18 8.81
C ILE A 71 8.95 -31.07 9.74
N LEU A 72 9.77 -30.72 10.72
CA LEU A 72 9.51 -29.58 11.60
C LEU A 72 9.51 -28.28 10.77
N PRO A 73 8.45 -27.45 10.83
CA PRO A 73 8.37 -26.22 10.05
C PRO A 73 9.24 -25.07 10.60
N ALA A 74 9.89 -25.27 11.75
CA ALA A 74 10.71 -24.28 12.42
C ALA A 74 12.21 -24.46 12.14
N GLY A 75 12.93 -23.33 11.98
CA GLY A 75 14.38 -23.31 12.15
C GLY A 75 15.24 -22.99 10.92
N ASN A 76 14.71 -22.74 9.71
CA ASN A 76 15.62 -22.35 8.61
C ASN A 76 15.03 -21.66 7.37
N SER A 77 13.80 -21.16 7.39
CA SER A 77 13.26 -20.51 6.19
C SER A 77 12.30 -19.39 6.55
N SER A 78 12.86 -18.20 6.73
CA SER A 78 12.19 -16.94 6.46
C SER A 78 11.64 -16.99 5.03
N ILE A 79 10.37 -17.40 4.86
CA ILE A 79 9.77 -17.48 3.53
C ILE A 79 9.58 -16.06 3.05
N LYS A 80 10.14 -15.74 1.87
CA LYS A 80 10.02 -14.41 1.29
C LYS A 80 8.84 -14.38 0.32
N VAL A 81 7.70 -13.89 0.80
CA VAL A 81 6.49 -13.77 -0.02
C VAL A 81 6.52 -12.47 -0.80
N GLY A 82 6.39 -12.58 -2.12
CA GLY A 82 6.31 -11.42 -3.01
C GLY A 82 7.65 -10.75 -3.34
N ASN A 83 8.78 -11.43 -3.12
CA ASN A 83 10.08 -10.91 -3.54
C ASN A 83 10.11 -10.68 -5.06
N GLY A 84 10.48 -9.47 -5.50
CA GLY A 84 10.52 -9.08 -6.91
C GLY A 84 9.17 -8.72 -7.54
N ILE A 85 8.07 -8.71 -6.75
CA ILE A 85 6.73 -8.35 -7.24
C ILE A 85 6.43 -6.89 -6.90
N TYR A 86 5.91 -6.14 -7.88
CA TYR A 86 5.53 -4.75 -7.69
C TYR A 86 4.50 -4.58 -6.56
N GLY A 87 4.79 -3.67 -5.63
CA GLY A 87 3.96 -3.41 -4.45
C GLY A 87 4.32 -4.22 -3.21
N TYR A 88 5.26 -5.16 -3.28
CA TYR A 88 5.86 -5.76 -2.09
C TYR A 88 7.12 -4.98 -1.70
N PRO A 89 7.49 -4.97 -0.40
CA PRO A 89 8.73 -4.34 0.03
C PRO A 89 9.95 -5.00 -0.65
N PRO A 90 11.08 -4.27 -0.79
CA PRO A 90 12.30 -4.85 -1.31
C PRO A 90 12.71 -6.11 -0.53
N GLY A 91 12.77 -7.26 -1.21
CA GLY A 91 13.02 -8.55 -0.57
C GLY A 91 11.78 -9.34 -0.16
N GLY A 92 10.57 -8.81 -0.39
CA GLY A 92 9.30 -9.44 0.00
C GLY A 92 9.02 -9.37 1.50
N PHE A 93 7.84 -9.85 1.90
CA PHE A 93 7.55 -10.06 3.33
C PHE A 93 8.28 -11.29 3.82
N THR A 94 9.05 -11.13 4.89
CA THR A 94 9.68 -12.23 5.58
C THR A 94 8.67 -12.84 6.53
N VAL A 95 8.38 -14.13 6.33
CA VAL A 95 7.52 -14.91 7.20
C VAL A 95 8.39 -15.71 8.16
N ASP A 96 8.33 -15.34 9.43
CA ASP A 96 9.07 -15.99 10.50
C ASP A 96 8.20 -17.07 11.13
N ILE A 97 8.74 -18.28 11.19
CA ILE A 97 8.07 -19.45 11.75
C ILE A 97 8.87 -19.91 12.97
N SER A 98 8.32 -19.68 14.16
CA SER A 98 8.90 -20.11 15.42
C SER A 98 8.11 -21.26 16.04
N ARG A 99 8.82 -22.11 16.79
CA ARG A 99 8.23 -23.23 17.53
C ARG A 99 8.41 -22.99 19.02
N THR A 100 7.33 -23.18 19.78
CA THR A 100 7.37 -23.25 21.24
C THR A 100 6.94 -24.65 21.66
N SER A 101 7.88 -25.41 22.22
CA SER A 101 7.61 -26.80 22.58
C SER A 101 6.70 -26.92 23.79
N ASN A 102 5.76 -27.87 23.73
CA ASN A 102 4.77 -28.18 24.77
C ASN A 102 3.86 -27.00 25.17
N ALA A 103 3.73 -25.97 24.32
CA ALA A 103 2.86 -24.82 24.59
C ALA A 103 1.42 -25.02 24.06
N GLY A 104 1.20 -26.02 23.21
CA GLY A 104 -0.10 -26.37 22.66
C GLY A 104 -0.93 -27.30 23.56
N PRO A 105 -2.25 -27.40 23.31
CA PRO A 105 -3.14 -28.29 24.06
C PRO A 105 -2.68 -29.75 23.97
N GLY A 106 -2.62 -30.42 25.13
CA GLY A 106 -2.20 -31.82 25.21
C GLY A 106 -0.70 -32.06 25.01
N ASN A 107 0.16 -31.11 25.42
CA ASN A 107 1.62 -31.15 25.21
C ASN A 107 2.03 -31.18 23.74
N THR A 108 1.21 -30.58 22.87
CA THR A 108 1.57 -30.38 21.47
C THR A 108 2.51 -29.18 21.35
N ASP A 109 3.28 -29.13 20.26
CA ASP A 109 4.09 -27.96 19.94
C ASP A 109 3.21 -26.84 19.38
N GLU A 110 3.46 -25.61 19.83
CA GLU A 110 2.87 -24.42 19.22
C GLU A 110 3.76 -23.94 18.08
N ILE A 111 3.15 -23.64 16.93
CA ILE A 111 3.81 -23.02 15.79
C ILE A 111 3.25 -21.61 15.65
N ASP A 112 4.13 -20.62 15.83
CA ASP A 112 3.82 -19.22 15.63
C ASP A 112 4.35 -18.77 14.26
N VAL A 113 3.51 -18.07 13.52
CA VAL A 113 3.80 -17.56 12.17
C VAL A 113 3.59 -16.05 12.21
N SER A 114 4.70 -15.32 12.16
CA SER A 114 4.73 -13.87 12.22
C SER A 114 5.22 -13.26 10.92
N VAL A 115 4.70 -12.09 10.59
CA VAL A 115 5.14 -11.29 9.44
C VAL A 115 5.27 -9.85 9.88
N ASP A 116 6.48 -9.31 9.79
CA ASP A 116 6.70 -7.89 9.97
C ASP A 116 6.27 -7.12 8.72
N TYR A 117 5.35 -6.18 8.90
CA TYR A 117 4.80 -5.33 7.85
C TYR A 117 5.14 -3.84 8.03
N THR A 118 6.03 -3.54 8.99
CA THR A 118 6.51 -2.17 9.25
C THR A 118 7.61 -1.72 8.29
N LEU A 119 8.25 -2.67 7.60
CA LEU A 119 9.22 -2.47 6.51
C LEU A 119 8.57 -1.79 5.30
#